data_AF-A0A1B6FIH7-F1
#
_entry.id   AF-A0A1B6FIH7-F1
#
_cell.length_a   1.000
_cell.length_b   1.000
_cell.length_c   1.000
_cell.angle_alpha   90.00
_cell.angle_beta   90.00
_cell.angle_gamma   90.00
#
_symmetry.space_group_name_H-M   'P 1'
#
loop_
_entity.id
_entity.type
_entity.pdbx_description
1 polymer ?
#
loop_
_entity_poly.entity_id
_entity_poly.type
_entity_poly.pdbx_seq_one_letter_code
_entity_poly.pdbx_strand_id
1 'polypeptide(L)'
;FYSKPQQPNLYKPKSHFAVEAQKCKLCEGQHPLFQCGDLLKAPHEQKIQMLSKARICFNCFNQGHRVEQCRSSGCKKCGKKHNTLLHIDSSSDGAGHITDSKQMVT
;
A
#
# COMPACT_ATOMS: atom_id res chain seq x y z
N PHE A 1 6.59 10.72 -61.36
CA PHE A 1 6.06 11.59 -60.30
C PHE A 1 5.85 10.76 -59.04
N TYR A 2 6.64 11.05 -58.00
CA TYR A 2 6.51 10.70 -56.58
C TYR A 2 6.03 9.29 -56.18
N SER A 3 6.89 8.41 -55.63
CA SER A 3 7.47 8.40 -54.27
C SER A 3 6.62 7.64 -53.23
N LYS A 4 7.06 6.43 -52.84
CA LYS A 4 7.59 6.06 -51.50
C LYS A 4 7.39 4.56 -51.19
N PRO A 5 8.45 3.82 -50.81
CA PRO A 5 8.29 2.50 -50.20
C PRO A 5 7.81 2.65 -48.75
N GLN A 6 6.74 1.94 -48.39
CA GLN A 6 6.25 1.87 -47.01
C GLN A 6 7.08 0.83 -46.26
N GLN A 7 8.02 1.31 -45.44
CA GLN A 7 8.87 0.48 -44.59
C GLN A 7 8.02 -0.24 -43.53
N PRO A 8 8.32 -1.50 -43.16
CA PRO A 8 7.65 -2.16 -42.06
C PRO A 8 7.98 -1.44 -40.75
N ASN A 9 6.94 -1.03 -40.05
CA ASN A 9 7.01 -0.41 -38.74
C ASN A 9 7.60 -1.44 -37.75
N LEU A 10 8.92 -1.42 -37.58
CA LEU A 10 9.59 -2.18 -36.52
C LEU A 10 9.31 -1.43 -35.20
N TYR A 11 8.12 -1.67 -34.67
CA TYR A 11 7.70 -1.22 -33.35
C TYR A 11 8.72 -1.73 -32.33
N LYS A 12 9.61 -0.83 -31.87
CA LYS A 12 10.48 -1.05 -30.72
C LYS A 12 9.67 -0.69 -29.48
N PRO A 13 9.18 -1.65 -28.68
CA PRO A 13 8.68 -1.34 -27.35
C PRO A 13 9.85 -0.79 -26.53
N LYS A 14 9.87 0.52 -26.28
CA LYS A 14 10.69 1.12 -25.23
C LYS A 14 10.03 0.79 -23.89
N SER A 15 10.29 -0.39 -23.38
CA SER A 15 10.17 -0.63 -21.94
C SER A 15 11.27 -1.57 -21.52
N HIS A 16 12.44 -0.98 -21.25
CA HIS A 16 13.38 -1.51 -20.29
C HIS A 16 12.73 -1.40 -18.90
N PHE A 17 11.63 -2.13 -18.67
CA PHE A 17 11.23 -2.48 -17.31
C PHE A 17 12.27 -3.49 -16.85
N ALA A 18 13.46 -2.98 -16.50
CA ALA A 18 14.16 -3.56 -15.39
C ALA A 18 13.12 -3.53 -14.27
N VAL A 19 12.51 -4.69 -14.00
CA VAL A 19 11.79 -4.89 -12.75
C VAL A 19 12.90 -4.84 -11.72
N GLU A 20 13.34 -3.63 -11.35
CA GLU A 20 14.05 -3.40 -10.11
C GLU A 20 13.09 -3.90 -9.06
N ALA A 21 13.28 -5.16 -8.68
CA ALA A 21 12.43 -5.87 -7.76
C ALA A 21 12.33 -4.98 -6.53
N GLN A 22 11.15 -4.36 -6.37
CA GLN A 22 10.93 -3.33 -5.36
C GLN A 22 11.25 -3.99 -4.02
N LYS A 23 12.40 -3.61 -3.43
CA LYS A 23 12.79 -4.14 -2.14
C LYS A 23 11.75 -3.71 -1.12
N CYS A 24 11.33 -4.65 -0.28
CA CYS A 24 10.40 -4.38 0.79
C CYS A 24 10.98 -3.30 1.68
N LYS A 25 10.23 -2.23 1.89
CA LYS A 25 10.67 -1.09 2.71
C LYS A 25 10.59 -1.36 4.21
N LEU A 26 10.15 -2.55 4.60
CA LEU A 26 10.00 -2.96 6.00
C LEU A 26 11.09 -3.95 6.46
N CYS A 27 11.39 -4.97 5.64
CA CYS A 27 12.36 -6.01 5.97
C CYS A 27 13.48 -6.16 4.93
N GLU A 28 13.55 -5.24 3.96
CA GLU A 28 14.61 -5.15 2.94
C GLU A 28 14.69 -6.35 1.97
N GLY A 29 13.77 -7.33 2.11
CA GLY A 29 13.64 -8.49 1.24
C GLY A 29 13.22 -8.15 -0.19
N GLN A 30 13.36 -9.11 -1.09
CA GLN A 30 13.09 -8.93 -2.53
C GLN A 30 11.62 -9.24 -2.87
N HIS A 31 10.70 -8.44 -2.33
CA HIS A 31 9.25 -8.62 -2.45
C HIS A 31 8.50 -7.31 -2.15
N PRO A 32 7.29 -7.13 -2.68
CA PRO A 32 6.45 -5.99 -2.35
C PRO A 32 5.88 -6.08 -0.92
N LEU A 33 5.48 -4.93 -0.37
CA LEU A 33 5.06 -4.83 1.04
C LEU A 33 3.86 -5.72 1.40
N PHE A 34 2.95 -5.95 0.45
CA PHE A 34 1.77 -6.81 0.66
C PHE A 34 2.11 -8.31 0.74
N GLN A 35 3.33 -8.70 0.35
CA GLN A 35 3.89 -10.05 0.53
C GLN A 35 4.92 -10.11 1.67
N CYS A 36 5.06 -9.03 2.45
CA CYS A 36 5.99 -9.00 3.56
C CYS A 36 5.53 -9.94 4.69
N GLY A 37 6.29 -11.01 4.93
CA GLY A 37 5.99 -11.98 5.98
C GLY A 37 5.93 -11.34 7.37
N ASP A 38 6.82 -10.40 7.67
CA ASP A 38 6.84 -9.69 8.95
C ASP A 38 5.57 -8.84 9.13
N LEU A 39 5.15 -8.14 8.08
CA LEU A 39 3.91 -7.37 8.11
C LEU A 39 2.69 -8.28 8.24
N LEU A 40 2.64 -9.39 7.49
CA LEU A 40 1.50 -10.30 7.49
C LEU A 40 1.32 -11.02 8.83
N LYS A 41 2.43 -11.38 9.49
CA LYS A 41 2.45 -12.06 10.79
C LYS A 41 2.26 -11.11 11.97
N ALA A 42 2.58 -9.82 11.83
CA ALA A 42 2.45 -8.86 12.91
C ALA A 42 0.98 -8.62 13.30
N PRO A 43 0.67 -8.40 14.60
CA PRO A 43 -0.64 -7.96 15.03
C PRO A 43 -0.94 -6.55 14.51
N HIS A 44 -2.23 -6.18 14.46
CA HIS A 44 -2.66 -4.91 13.87
C HIS A 44 -1.90 -3.70 14.44
N GLU A 45 -1.79 -3.59 15.76
CA GLU A 45 -1.08 -2.47 16.39
C GLU A 45 0.39 -2.38 15.94
N GLN A 46 1.09 -3.52 15.87
CA GLN A 46 2.45 -3.55 15.36
C GLN A 46 2.54 -3.21 13.87
N LYS A 47 1.58 -3.65 13.04
CA LYS A 47 1.50 -3.23 11.62
C LYS A 47 1.45 -1.70 11.51
N ILE A 48 0.62 -1.05 12.33
CA ILE A 48 0.51 0.41 12.37
C ILE A 48 1.83 1.05 12.80
N GLN A 49 2.47 0.56 13.87
CA GLN A 49 3.75 1.09 14.33
C GLN A 49 4.87 0.93 13.28
N MET A 50 4.96 -0.23 12.65
CA MET A 50 5.91 -0.55 11.58
C MET A 50 5.77 0.41 10.39
N LEU A 51 4.55 0.56 9.88
CA LEU A 51 4.25 1.44 8.74
C LEU A 51 4.47 2.92 9.10
N SER A 52 4.10 3.34 10.31
CA SER A 52 4.31 4.70 10.81
C SER A 52 5.81 5.04 10.90
N LYS A 53 6.61 4.16 11.52
CA LYS A 53 8.06 4.32 11.65
C LYS A 53 8.76 4.39 10.30
N ALA A 54 8.32 3.59 9.34
CA ALA A 54 8.83 3.60 7.97
C ALA A 54 8.25 4.72 7.08
N ARG A 55 7.36 5.57 7.61
CA ARG A 55 6.64 6.64 6.89
C ARG A 55 5.94 6.14 5.62
N ILE A 56 5.35 4.96 5.73
CA ILE A 56 4.61 4.31 4.65
C ILE A 56 3.13 4.66 4.78
N CYS A 57 2.51 5.02 3.67
CA CYS A 57 1.08 5.29 3.61
C CYS A 57 0.29 4.02 3.96
N PHE A 58 -0.57 4.10 4.98
CA PHE A 58 -1.40 2.97 5.43
C PHE A 58 -2.41 2.49 4.38
N ASN A 59 -2.69 3.27 3.33
CA ASN A 59 -3.62 2.90 2.28
C ASN A 59 -2.96 2.14 1.13
N CYS A 60 -1.93 2.73 0.51
CA CYS A 60 -1.32 2.20 -0.70
C CYS A 60 0.04 1.53 -0.48
N PHE A 61 0.55 1.53 0.75
CA PHE A 61 1.87 0.98 1.11
C PHE A 61 3.07 1.60 0.36
N ASN A 62 2.90 2.80 -0.19
CA ASN A 62 3.98 3.61 -0.75
C ASN A 62 4.39 4.75 0.18
N GLN A 63 5.59 5.27 -0.02
CA GLN A 63 6.11 6.45 0.70
C GLN A 63 5.78 7.74 -0.05
N GLY A 64 6.06 8.88 0.58
CA GLY A 64 5.99 10.22 -0.04
C GLY A 64 4.66 10.95 0.13
N HIS A 65 3.67 10.34 0.79
CA HIS A 65 2.40 10.99 1.12
C HIS A 65 1.74 10.37 2.35
N ARG A 66 0.84 11.12 2.98
CA ARG A 66 -0.04 10.62 4.04
C ARG A 66 -1.33 10.04 3.46
N VAL A 67 -2.05 9.27 4.28
CA VAL A 67 -3.35 8.65 3.90
C VAL A 67 -4.36 9.67 3.38
N GLU A 68 -4.41 10.85 3.99
CA GLU A 68 -5.31 11.95 3.60
C GLU A 68 -5.06 12.44 2.17
N GLN A 69 -3.80 12.40 1.72
CA GLN A 69 -3.38 12.79 0.38
C GLN A 69 -3.35 11.60 -0.60
N CYS A 70 -3.74 10.41 -0.13
CA CYS A 70 -3.67 9.19 -0.92
C CYS A 70 -4.80 9.12 -1.94
N ARG A 71 -4.42 9.11 -3.21
CA ARG A 71 -5.32 8.98 -4.36
C ARG A 71 -5.78 7.55 -4.64
N SER A 72 -5.15 6.55 -4.01
CA SER A 72 -5.56 5.16 -4.17
C SER A 72 -6.93 4.90 -3.55
N SER A 73 -7.63 3.90 -4.10
CA SER A 73 -8.86 3.36 -3.52
C SER A 73 -8.62 2.87 -2.09
N GLY A 74 -9.66 2.93 -1.28
CA GLY A 74 -9.62 2.48 0.11
C GLY A 74 -9.73 0.96 0.25
N CYS A 75 -9.99 0.54 1.49
CA CYS A 75 -10.22 -0.83 1.90
C CYS A 75 -11.41 -1.42 1.14
N LYS A 76 -11.23 -2.64 0.62
CA LYS A 76 -12.28 -3.34 -0.13
C LYS A 76 -13.40 -3.89 0.77
N LYS A 77 -13.16 -3.98 2.08
CA LYS A 77 -14.13 -4.49 3.06
C LYS A 77 -15.02 -3.39 3.63
N CYS A 78 -14.45 -2.23 3.98
CA CYS A 78 -15.20 -1.16 4.64
C CYS A 78 -15.18 0.19 3.92
N GLY A 79 -14.50 0.31 2.78
CA GLY A 79 -14.42 1.54 1.98
C GLY A 79 -13.57 2.67 2.59
N LYS A 80 -13.06 2.52 3.82
CA LYS A 80 -12.25 3.55 4.50
C LYS A 80 -10.84 3.62 3.88
N LYS A 81 -10.14 4.74 4.10
CA LYS A 81 -8.79 5.02 3.55
C LYS A 81 -7.68 4.22 4.27
N HIS A 82 -7.65 2.91 4.08
CA HIS A 82 -6.56 2.03 4.52
C HIS A 82 -6.48 0.79 3.62
N ASN A 83 -5.33 0.11 3.64
CA ASN A 83 -5.14 -1.12 2.90
C ASN A 83 -5.95 -2.25 3.56
N THR A 84 -6.57 -3.13 2.76
CA THR A 84 -7.37 -4.26 3.28
C THR A 84 -6.58 -5.17 4.24
N LEU A 85 -5.23 -5.21 4.15
CA LEU A 85 -4.36 -5.93 5.09
C LEU A 85 -4.33 -5.37 6.52
N LEU A 86 -4.80 -4.12 6.69
CA LEU A 86 -4.99 -3.44 7.97
C LEU A 86 -6.45 -3.43 8.42
N HIS A 87 -7.36 -4.05 7.67
CA HIS A 87 -8.76 -4.09 8.06
C HIS A 87 -8.96 -4.98 9.29
N ILE A 88 -9.66 -4.44 10.29
CA ILE A 88 -10.14 -5.22 11.44
C ILE A 88 -11.65 -5.38 11.27
N ASP A 89 -12.10 -6.63 11.16
CA ASP A 89 -13.51 -6.96 11.22
C ASP A 89 -13.97 -6.85 12.67
N SER A 90 -15.01 -6.04 12.94
CA SER A 90 -15.54 -5.81 14.29
C SER A 90 -16.09 -7.06 15.00
N SER A 91 -15.99 -8.24 14.38
CA SER A 91 -16.47 -9.51 14.91
C SER A 91 -15.39 -10.59 15.02
N SER A 92 -14.10 -10.27 14.86
CA SER A 92 -13.04 -11.28 14.96
C SER A 92 -11.75 -10.72 15.55
N ASP A 93 -11.64 -10.93 16.87
CA ASP A 93 -10.45 -11.27 17.65
C ASP A 93 -9.17 -10.42 17.50
N GLY A 94 -8.81 -9.74 18.61
CA GLY A 94 -7.45 -9.28 18.88
C GLY A 94 -7.30 -7.82 19.29
N ALA A 95 -7.69 -7.49 20.53
CA ALA A 95 -7.33 -6.28 21.29
C ALA A 95 -7.92 -4.94 20.81
N GLY A 96 -9.22 -4.75 21.04
CA GLY A 96 -9.83 -3.42 21.18
C GLY A 96 -9.83 -3.00 22.65
N HIS A 97 -8.84 -2.22 23.08
CA HIS A 97 -8.97 -1.39 24.28
C HIS A 97 -9.74 -0.11 23.88
N ILE A 98 -11.05 -0.18 24.08
CA ILE A 98 -12.00 0.88 24.52
C ILE A 98 -11.61 2.35 24.27
N THR A 99 -12.32 2.92 23.29
CA THR A 99 -13.12 4.17 23.33
C THR A 99 -12.51 5.49 23.80
N ASP A 100 -12.36 6.40 22.83
CA ASP A 100 -13.00 7.73 22.81
C ASP A 100 -13.46 8.27 24.18
N SER A 101 -12.64 9.10 24.81
CA SER A 101 -13.04 9.97 25.91
C SER A 101 -14.04 11.01 25.39
N LYS A 102 -15.31 10.61 25.34
CA LYS A 102 -16.41 11.55 25.22
C LYS A 102 -16.48 12.41 26.48
N GLN A 103 -16.40 13.71 26.26
CA GLN A 103 -16.55 14.81 27.21
C GLN A 103 -17.63 14.54 28.28
N MET A 104 -17.27 14.76 29.55
CA MET A 104 -18.25 15.03 30.60
C MET A 104 -18.45 16.55 30.70
N VAL A 105 -19.70 16.96 30.47
CA VAL A 105 -20.20 18.30 30.79
C VAL A 105 -20.56 18.33 32.28
N THR A 106 -20.14 19.37 32.98
CA THR A 106 -20.76 19.87 34.21
C THR A 106 -20.73 21.38 34.12
#